data_AF-A0A7R8ZR23-F1
#
_entry.id   AF-A0A7R8ZR23-F1
#
_cell.length_a   1.000
_cell.length_b   1.000
_cell.length_c   1.000
_cell.angle_alpha   90.00
_cell.angle_beta   90.00
_cell.angle_gamma   90.00
#
_symmetry.space_group_name_H-M   'P 1'
#
loop_
_entity.id
_entity.type
_entity.pdbx_description
1 polymer ?
#
loop_
_entity_poly.entity_id
_entity_poly.type
_entity_poly.pdbx_seq_one_letter_code
_entity_poly.pdbx_strand_id
1 'polypeptide(L)'
;MRLENQPLARTDWAVGGLRVWYNTFLNFSTPVIQTKMQEARQEGNMMLASKYANDLAVFMREKQLNPLSTMLPQLLQAPVFISCFFGLRAMANAPVESLKTGGALWFMDLTVPDPFCILPLMMCGTLYIMMEISLALAPASLGKSALTGYVMKYVMRGIPIVLFPIGMNFPSAILVYWTTTNLFSFIQLLILRIPRVRKYLNIEERMELEEPDELKAVKKKGIIRGIREAWQNQKIAAEISDRHNADEIRFRNAGKGPVPKTFSFDPTKQRKEPVTRSLVEPKQRAKAAG
;
A
#
# COMPACT_ATOMS: atom_id res chain seq x y z
N MET A 1 9.35 1.40 -45.57
CA MET A 1 10.54 2.27 -45.59
C MET A 1 10.15 3.66 -45.09
N ARG A 2 10.49 3.99 -43.84
CA ARG A 2 11.11 5.27 -43.43
C ARG A 2 11.48 5.11 -41.94
N LEU A 3 12.63 4.47 -41.73
CA LEU A 3 13.32 4.51 -40.45
C LEU A 3 13.90 5.92 -40.33
N GLU A 4 13.21 6.79 -39.60
CA GLU A 4 13.70 8.13 -39.30
C GLU A 4 14.76 8.02 -38.20
N ASN A 5 15.99 8.32 -38.57
CA ASN A 5 17.18 8.32 -37.71
C ASN A 5 16.99 9.24 -36.48
N GLN A 6 16.82 8.64 -35.30
CA GLN A 6 17.12 9.30 -34.03
C GLN A 6 18.64 9.14 -33.76
N PRO A 7 19.40 10.22 -33.50
CA PRO A 7 20.84 10.12 -33.33
C PRO A 7 21.21 9.38 -32.04
N LEU A 8 22.10 8.42 -32.22
CA LEU A 8 22.76 7.53 -31.26
C LEU A 8 23.14 8.16 -29.91
N ALA A 9 22.43 7.76 -28.86
CA ALA A 9 22.95 6.91 -27.78
C ALA A 9 24.41 7.13 -27.33
N ARG A 10 24.76 8.32 -26.83
CA ARG A 10 26.05 8.52 -26.13
C ARG A 10 25.94 9.22 -24.76
N THR A 11 24.75 9.63 -24.34
CA THR A 11 24.49 10.31 -23.05
C THR A 11 23.53 9.55 -22.12
N ASP A 12 23.07 8.36 -22.50
CA ASP A 12 21.87 7.75 -21.92
C ASP A 12 22.06 6.87 -20.67
N TRP A 13 23.28 6.52 -20.28
CA TRP A 13 23.48 5.72 -19.06
C TRP A 13 23.19 6.51 -17.79
N ALA A 14 23.65 7.77 -17.71
CA ALA A 14 23.38 8.64 -16.56
C ALA A 14 21.91 9.07 -16.52
N VAL A 15 21.36 9.50 -17.66
CA VAL A 15 19.95 9.94 -17.76
C VAL A 15 18.99 8.76 -17.63
N GLY A 16 19.30 7.62 -18.24
CA GLY A 16 18.54 6.38 -18.13
C GLY A 16 18.60 5.77 -16.74
N GLY A 17 19.77 5.79 -16.09
CA GLY A 17 19.92 5.40 -14.69
C GLY A 17 19.10 6.28 -13.76
N LEU A 18 19.13 7.60 -13.95
CA LEU A 18 18.31 8.55 -13.20
C LEU A 18 16.80 8.34 -13.47
N ARG A 19 16.42 8.04 -14.71
CA ARG A 19 15.04 7.78 -15.13
C ARG A 19 14.50 6.49 -14.50
N VAL A 20 15.28 5.42 -14.54
CA VAL A 20 14.92 4.13 -13.92
C VAL A 20 14.86 4.30 -12.41
N TRP A 21 15.89 4.90 -11.80
CA TRP A 21 15.94 5.17 -10.36
C TRP A 21 14.73 5.99 -9.90
N TYR A 22 14.34 7.02 -10.66
CA TYR A 22 13.20 7.88 -10.36
C TYR A 22 11.84 7.23 -10.58
N ASN A 23 11.61 6.58 -11.74
CA ASN A 23 10.34 5.89 -12.04
C ASN A 23 10.05 4.78 -11.01
N THR A 24 11.12 4.18 -10.51
CA THR A 24 11.12 3.17 -9.46
C THR A 24 10.92 3.77 -8.06
N PHE A 25 11.56 4.90 -7.74
CA PHE A 25 11.40 5.59 -6.46
C PHE A 25 10.00 6.19 -6.28
N LEU A 26 9.34 6.57 -7.39
CA LEU A 26 8.08 7.30 -7.34
C LEU A 26 6.87 6.61 -7.96
N ASN A 27 7.03 5.46 -8.61
CA ASN A 27 5.99 4.48 -8.91
C ASN A 27 4.57 5.08 -9.05
N PHE A 28 4.39 5.99 -10.02
CA PHE A 28 3.23 6.90 -10.02
C PHE A 28 1.93 6.28 -10.56
N SER A 29 2.01 5.12 -11.21
CA SER A 29 0.90 4.44 -11.90
C SER A 29 0.42 3.15 -11.21
N THR A 30 1.32 2.44 -10.53
CA THR A 30 1.00 1.33 -9.62
C THR A 30 0.00 1.68 -8.49
N PRO A 31 -0.02 2.90 -7.88
CA PRO A 31 -1.03 3.28 -6.89
C PRO A 31 -2.47 3.09 -7.37
N VAL A 32 -2.74 3.39 -8.64
CA VAL A 32 -4.11 3.40 -9.16
C VAL A 32 -4.67 1.99 -9.20
N ILE A 33 -3.94 1.06 -9.82
CA ILE A 33 -4.36 -0.34 -9.93
C ILE A 33 -4.39 -0.99 -8.54
N GLN A 34 -3.42 -0.66 -7.68
CA GLN A 34 -3.43 -1.15 -6.30
C GLN A 34 -4.62 -0.63 -5.49
N THR A 35 -5.08 0.61 -5.74
CA THR A 35 -6.26 1.18 -5.08
C THR A 35 -7.54 0.45 -5.52
N LYS A 36 -7.71 0.22 -6.82
CA LYS A 36 -8.86 -0.55 -7.36
C LYS A 36 -8.86 -2.01 -6.90
N MET A 37 -7.67 -2.64 -6.83
CA MET A 37 -7.50 -3.97 -6.25
C MET A 37 -7.97 -4.02 -4.79
N GLN A 38 -7.67 -2.99 -4.01
CA GLN A 38 -8.08 -2.90 -2.61
C GLN A 38 -9.57 -2.63 -2.44
N GLU A 39 -10.16 -1.78 -3.29
CA GLU A 39 -11.62 -1.57 -3.33
C GLU A 39 -12.35 -2.87 -3.63
N ALA A 40 -11.92 -3.62 -4.65
CA ALA A 40 -12.48 -4.94 -4.95
C ALA A 40 -12.35 -5.95 -3.80
N ARG A 41 -11.25 -5.88 -3.01
CA ARG A 41 -11.09 -6.69 -1.80
C ARG A 41 -12.05 -6.27 -0.69
N GLN A 42 -12.27 -4.97 -0.50
CA GLN A 42 -13.21 -4.44 0.49
C GLN A 42 -14.66 -4.79 0.15
N GLU A 43 -15.00 -4.80 -1.13
CA GLU A 43 -16.31 -5.22 -1.65
C GLU A 43 -16.54 -6.74 -1.58
N GLY A 44 -15.54 -7.53 -1.17
CA GLY A 44 -15.61 -8.99 -1.13
C GLY A 44 -15.52 -9.66 -2.51
N ASN A 45 -15.30 -8.91 -3.58
CA ASN A 45 -15.19 -9.40 -4.94
C ASN A 45 -13.77 -9.90 -5.23
N MET A 46 -13.47 -11.11 -4.76
CA MET A 46 -12.16 -11.76 -4.92
C MET A 46 -11.75 -11.95 -6.40
N MET A 47 -12.71 -12.15 -7.29
CA MET A 47 -12.44 -12.32 -8.72
C MET A 47 -11.98 -11.01 -9.36
N LEU A 48 -12.63 -9.90 -9.04
CA LEU A 48 -12.23 -8.57 -9.49
C LEU A 48 -10.88 -8.15 -8.88
N ALA A 49 -10.64 -8.48 -7.61
CA ALA A 49 -9.33 -8.27 -6.97
C ALA A 49 -8.21 -9.08 -7.63
N SER A 50 -8.49 -10.34 -8.02
CA SER A 50 -7.56 -11.18 -8.77
C SER A 50 -7.28 -10.61 -10.18
N LYS A 51 -8.32 -10.09 -10.85
CA LYS A 51 -8.18 -9.39 -12.12
C LYS A 51 -7.26 -8.17 -12.00
N TYR A 52 -7.50 -7.29 -11.02
CA TYR A 52 -6.63 -6.13 -10.81
C TYR A 52 -5.19 -6.50 -10.41
N ALA A 53 -4.99 -7.61 -9.69
CA ALA A 53 -3.66 -8.13 -9.41
C ALA A 53 -2.93 -8.60 -10.67
N ASN A 54 -3.65 -9.27 -11.59
CA ASN A 54 -3.11 -9.64 -12.90
C ASN A 54 -2.83 -8.42 -13.77
N ASP A 55 -3.75 -7.45 -13.83
CA ASP A 55 -3.57 -6.19 -14.57
C ASP A 55 -2.34 -5.42 -14.04
N LEU A 56 -2.11 -5.41 -12.72
CA LEU A 56 -0.91 -4.83 -12.11
C LEU A 56 0.36 -5.55 -12.57
N ALA A 57 0.34 -6.89 -12.61
CA ALA A 57 1.50 -7.68 -13.03
C ALA A 57 1.80 -7.50 -14.53
N VAL A 58 0.77 -7.42 -15.37
CA VAL A 58 0.90 -7.11 -16.81
C VAL A 58 1.45 -5.70 -16.98
N PHE A 59 0.91 -4.72 -16.26
CA PHE A 59 1.39 -3.34 -16.27
C PHE A 59 2.86 -3.24 -15.87
N MET A 60 3.28 -3.94 -14.81
CA MET A 60 4.69 -3.99 -14.40
C MET A 60 5.58 -4.63 -15.47
N ARG A 61 5.12 -5.67 -16.17
CA ARG A 61 5.86 -6.32 -17.27
C ARG A 61 5.97 -5.43 -18.50
N GLU A 62 4.88 -4.80 -18.92
CA GLU A 62 4.84 -3.87 -20.06
C GLU A 62 5.77 -2.66 -19.83
N LYS A 63 5.76 -2.12 -18.61
CA LYS A 63 6.63 -1.00 -18.21
C LYS A 63 8.03 -1.44 -17.76
N GLN A 64 8.34 -2.73 -17.81
CA GLN A 64 9.61 -3.34 -17.33
C GLN A 64 10.00 -2.89 -15.91
N LEU A 65 9.00 -2.69 -15.05
CA LEU A 65 9.20 -2.30 -13.66
C LEU A 65 9.53 -3.55 -12.83
N ASN A 66 10.80 -3.69 -12.46
CA ASN A 66 11.23 -4.76 -11.57
C ASN A 66 10.90 -4.42 -10.10
N PRO A 67 10.18 -5.29 -9.35
CA PRO A 67 9.88 -5.05 -7.94
C PRO A 67 11.14 -4.83 -7.10
N LEU A 68 12.23 -5.54 -7.39
CA LEU A 68 13.53 -5.36 -6.72
C LEU A 68 14.17 -4.01 -7.01
N SER A 69 13.89 -3.43 -8.17
CA SER A 69 14.37 -2.07 -8.47
C SER A 69 13.82 -1.09 -7.43
N THR A 70 12.57 -1.29 -6.95
CA THR A 70 11.93 -0.39 -5.96
C THR A 70 12.62 -0.35 -4.60
N MET A 71 13.40 -1.39 -4.28
CA MET A 71 14.19 -1.48 -3.05
C MET A 71 15.65 -1.10 -3.26
N LEU A 72 16.10 -1.02 -4.52
CA LEU A 72 17.49 -0.75 -4.88
C LEU A 72 17.98 0.62 -4.38
N PRO A 73 17.20 1.72 -4.43
CA PRO A 73 17.64 3.02 -3.89
C PRO A 73 18.01 2.94 -2.41
N GLN A 74 17.16 2.28 -1.61
CA GLN A 74 17.34 2.15 -0.17
C GLN A 74 18.52 1.24 0.16
N LEU A 75 18.67 0.14 -0.58
CA LEU A 75 19.79 -0.77 -0.44
C LEU A 75 21.13 -0.13 -0.83
N LEU A 76 21.13 0.76 -1.83
CA LEU A 76 22.33 1.49 -2.23
C LEU A 76 22.65 2.65 -1.26
N GLN A 77 21.63 3.28 -0.70
CA GLN A 77 21.78 4.38 0.25
C GLN A 77 22.28 3.90 1.61
N ALA A 78 21.85 2.72 2.08
CA ALA A 78 22.17 2.22 3.41
C ALA A 78 23.69 2.09 3.67
N PRO A 79 24.52 1.50 2.78
CA PRO A 79 25.97 1.43 2.97
C PRO A 79 26.65 2.80 3.06
N VAL A 80 26.20 3.78 2.27
CA VAL A 80 26.72 5.15 2.31
C VAL A 80 26.40 5.78 3.66
N PHE A 81 25.14 5.65 4.10
CA PHE A 81 24.71 6.15 5.40
C PHE A 81 25.49 5.50 6.56
N ILE A 82 25.59 4.17 6.56
CA ILE A 82 26.31 3.41 7.60
C ILE A 82 27.79 3.84 7.65
N SER A 83 28.45 3.94 6.49
CA SER A 83 29.85 4.37 6.40
C SER A 83 30.05 5.78 6.95
N CYS A 84 29.22 6.74 6.53
CA CYS A 84 29.29 8.12 7.02
C CYS A 84 29.00 8.21 8.52
N PHE A 85 27.97 7.50 9.01
CA PHE A 85 27.59 7.49 10.41
C PHE A 85 28.72 6.97 11.30
N PHE A 86 29.26 5.78 11.00
CA PHE A 86 30.35 5.20 11.78
C PHE A 86 31.65 5.99 11.65
N GLY A 87 31.94 6.53 10.45
CA GLY A 87 33.10 7.39 10.23
C GLY A 87 33.03 8.67 11.06
N LEU A 88 31.92 9.41 11.00
CA LEU A 88 31.72 10.63 11.79
C LEU A 88 31.72 10.33 13.29
N ARG A 89 31.11 9.23 13.71
CA ARG A 89 31.11 8.81 15.11
C ARG A 89 32.52 8.46 15.60
N ALA A 90 33.31 7.76 14.80
CA ALA A 90 34.70 7.45 15.13
C ALA A 90 35.54 8.72 15.24
N MET A 91 35.39 9.66 14.30
CA MET A 91 36.10 10.95 14.32
C MET A 91 35.65 11.87 15.45
N ALA A 92 34.40 11.77 15.92
CA ALA A 92 33.93 12.49 17.10
C ALA A 92 34.47 11.88 18.40
N ASN A 93 34.51 10.55 18.48
CA ASN A 93 35.01 9.83 19.66
C ASN A 93 36.55 9.89 19.80
N ALA A 94 37.27 9.92 18.68
CA ALA A 94 38.70 10.22 18.60
C ALA A 94 38.85 11.61 17.98
N PRO A 95 38.61 12.67 18.77
CA PRO A 95 38.28 14.00 18.26
C PRO A 95 39.43 14.56 17.42
N VAL A 96 39.23 14.54 16.10
CA VAL A 96 40.14 15.15 15.13
C VAL A 96 40.17 16.66 15.38
N GLU A 97 41.35 17.27 15.40
CA GLU A 97 41.50 18.70 15.74
C GLU A 97 40.65 19.60 14.84
N SER A 98 40.50 19.27 13.56
CA SER A 98 39.68 20.02 12.61
C SER A 98 38.18 19.99 12.94
N LEU A 99 37.68 18.97 13.65
CA LEU A 99 36.28 18.91 14.06
C LEU A 99 36.00 19.75 15.31
N LYS A 100 37.02 20.02 16.13
CA LYS A 100 36.85 20.84 17.34
C LYS A 100 36.62 22.32 17.02
N THR A 101 37.08 22.78 15.87
CA THR A 101 36.98 24.18 15.45
C THR A 101 36.27 24.36 14.10
N GLY A 102 35.92 23.27 13.42
CA GLY A 102 35.32 23.29 12.09
C GLY A 102 33.81 23.55 12.06
N GLY A 103 33.17 23.72 13.22
CA GLY A 103 31.76 24.07 13.31
C GLY A 103 31.46 25.51 12.91
N ALA A 104 30.19 25.90 13.00
CA ALA A 104 29.75 27.25 12.64
C ALA A 104 28.72 27.78 13.65
N LEU A 105 28.60 29.11 13.71
CA LEU A 105 27.60 29.81 14.53
C LEU A 105 27.68 29.42 16.02
N TRP A 106 26.74 28.63 16.53
CA TRP A 106 26.65 28.23 17.94
C TRP A 106 27.24 26.84 18.25
N PHE A 107 27.65 26.08 17.22
CA PHE A 107 28.14 24.69 17.36
C PHE A 107 29.58 24.54 16.84
N MET A 108 30.53 25.33 17.37
CA MET A 108 31.93 25.35 16.89
C MET A 108 32.67 24.02 17.05
N ASP A 109 32.41 23.30 18.14
CA ASP A 109 32.95 21.96 18.37
C ASP A 109 31.95 20.91 17.89
N LEU A 110 32.30 20.22 16.80
CA LEU A 110 31.46 19.19 16.19
C LEU A 110 31.54 17.84 16.93
N THR A 111 32.52 17.67 17.82
CA THR A 111 32.79 16.40 18.52
C THR A 111 31.91 16.22 19.76
N VAL A 112 31.36 17.32 20.28
CA VAL A 112 30.49 17.33 21.45
C VAL A 112 29.01 17.48 21.06
N PRO A 113 28.07 17.05 21.92
CA PRO A 113 26.66 17.33 21.73
C PRO A 113 26.35 18.84 21.71
N ASP A 114 25.30 19.23 20.98
CA ASP A 114 24.91 20.63 20.85
C ASP A 114 24.42 21.21 22.21
N PRO A 115 25.09 22.23 22.76
CA PRO A 115 24.72 22.82 24.05
C PRO A 115 23.31 23.41 24.08
N PHE A 116 22.80 23.89 22.94
CA PHE A 116 21.51 24.57 22.84
C PHE A 116 20.38 23.67 22.33
N CYS A 117 20.67 22.41 21.99
CA CYS A 117 19.72 21.45 21.43
C CYS A 117 18.99 21.95 20.16
N ILE A 118 19.57 22.91 19.44
CA ILE A 118 19.02 23.46 18.18
C ILE A 118 19.26 22.46 17.04
N LEU A 119 20.43 21.83 16.97
CA LEU A 119 20.77 20.83 15.95
C LEU A 119 19.89 19.58 16.02
N PRO A 120 19.66 18.95 17.19
CA PRO A 120 18.69 17.86 17.32
C PRO A 120 17.27 18.27 16.88
N LEU A 121 16.86 19.51 17.19
CA LEU A 121 15.55 20.03 16.80
C LEU A 121 15.44 20.20 15.29
N MET A 122 16.46 20.78 14.65
CA MET A 122 16.55 20.94 13.20
C MET A 122 16.58 19.60 12.47
N MET A 123 17.33 18.64 12.99
CA MET A 123 17.39 17.27 12.47
C MET A 123 16.02 16.59 12.52
N CYS A 124 15.33 16.67 13.66
CA CYS A 124 13.99 16.08 13.82
C CYS A 124 12.95 16.82 12.98
N GLY A 125 13.01 18.15 12.88
CA GLY A 125 12.11 18.96 12.06
C GLY A 125 12.25 18.65 10.57
N THR A 126 13.48 18.57 10.07
CA THR A 126 13.74 18.20 8.67
C THR A 126 13.32 16.76 8.38
N LEU A 127 13.55 15.83 9.30
CA LEU A 127 13.09 14.44 9.18
C LEU A 127 11.56 14.35 9.17
N TYR A 128 10.87 15.11 10.02
CA TYR A 128 9.41 15.18 10.05
C TYR A 128 8.86 15.68 8.72
N ILE A 129 9.41 16.76 8.17
CA ILE A 129 9.03 17.29 6.86
C ILE A 129 9.27 16.25 5.77
N MET A 130 10.43 15.58 5.76
CA MET A 130 10.70 14.48 4.82
C MET A 130 9.62 13.40 4.90
N MET A 131 9.29 12.94 6.10
CA MET A 131 8.29 11.89 6.30
C MET A 131 6.88 12.31 5.86
N GLU A 132 6.46 13.54 6.14
CA GLU A 132 5.17 14.06 5.66
C GLU A 132 5.11 14.09 4.14
N ILE A 133 6.20 14.51 3.49
CA ILE A 133 6.24 14.55 2.03
C ILE A 133 6.29 13.12 1.45
N SER A 134 7.10 12.24 2.02
CA SER A 134 7.12 10.82 1.65
C SER A 134 5.75 10.18 1.79
N LEU A 135 5.01 10.50 2.85
CA LEU A 135 3.64 10.02 3.06
C LEU A 135 2.64 10.63 2.07
N ALA A 136 2.78 11.91 1.74
CA ALA A 136 1.92 12.58 0.76
C ALA A 136 2.14 12.05 -0.67
N LEU A 137 3.36 11.58 -0.96
CA LEU A 137 3.73 10.96 -2.23
C LEU A 137 3.52 9.44 -2.25
N ALA A 138 3.33 8.81 -1.08
CA ALA A 138 3.10 7.39 -0.98
C ALA A 138 1.81 6.98 -1.72
N PRO A 139 1.81 5.84 -2.43
CA PRO A 139 0.62 5.37 -3.13
C PRO A 139 -0.53 5.14 -2.12
N ALA A 140 -1.75 5.52 -2.51
CA ALA A 140 -2.96 5.41 -1.68
C ALA A 140 -3.24 3.96 -1.20
N SER A 141 -2.59 2.98 -1.84
CA SER A 141 -2.59 1.57 -1.48
C SER A 141 -1.87 1.24 -0.17
N LEU A 142 -0.95 2.07 0.32
CA LEU A 142 -0.36 1.87 1.65
C LEU A 142 -1.36 2.12 2.81
N GLY A 143 -2.60 2.51 2.50
CA GLY A 143 -3.53 3.07 3.48
C GLY A 143 -4.94 2.50 3.59
N LYS A 144 -5.33 1.39 2.93
CA LYS A 144 -6.74 0.91 2.97
C LYS A 144 -7.03 -0.37 3.76
N SER A 145 -6.10 -0.89 4.55
CA SER A 145 -6.54 -1.43 5.85
C SER A 145 -6.67 -0.21 6.76
N ALA A 146 -7.91 0.23 6.99
CA ALA A 146 -8.21 1.49 7.66
C ALA A 146 -7.63 1.57 9.10
N LEU A 147 -7.18 0.47 9.69
CA LEU A 147 -6.42 0.49 10.94
C LEU A 147 -4.91 0.67 10.69
N THR A 148 -4.33 -0.14 9.80
CA THR A 148 -2.89 -0.17 9.53
C THR A 148 -2.39 1.15 8.94
N GLY A 149 -3.15 1.77 8.04
CA GLY A 149 -2.77 3.03 7.40
C GLY A 149 -2.73 4.21 8.36
N TYR A 150 -3.72 4.31 9.27
CA TYR A 150 -3.75 5.40 10.25
C TYR A 150 -2.69 5.19 11.33
N VAL A 151 -2.56 3.97 11.85
CA VAL A 151 -1.52 3.62 12.82
C VAL A 151 -0.13 3.91 12.24
N MET A 152 0.14 3.50 11.00
CA MET A 152 1.43 3.77 10.35
C MET A 152 1.72 5.26 10.24
N LYS A 153 0.72 6.10 9.88
CA LYS A 153 0.89 7.56 9.84
C LYS A 153 1.27 8.15 11.20
N TYR A 154 0.57 7.75 12.27
CA TYR A 154 0.89 8.22 13.61
C TYR A 154 2.25 7.72 14.10
N VAL A 155 2.59 6.47 13.80
CA VAL A 155 3.92 5.92 14.10
C VAL A 155 5.00 6.71 13.39
N MET A 156 4.87 6.96 12.08
CA MET A 156 5.87 7.73 11.31
C MET A 156 6.00 9.16 11.85
N ARG A 157 4.89 9.82 12.21
CA ARG A 157 4.92 11.16 12.85
C ARG A 157 5.52 11.16 14.25
N GLY A 158 5.43 10.04 14.97
CA GLY A 158 6.03 9.87 16.28
C GLY A 158 7.54 9.63 16.26
N ILE A 159 8.10 9.11 15.15
CA ILE A 159 9.53 8.79 15.04
C ILE A 159 10.43 10.01 15.36
N PRO A 160 10.23 11.21 14.77
CA PRO A 160 11.05 12.37 15.10
C PRO A 160 10.96 12.79 16.57
N ILE A 161 9.81 12.60 17.21
CA ILE A 161 9.60 12.94 18.62
C ILE A 161 10.42 12.01 19.52
N VAL A 162 10.44 10.71 19.23
CA VAL A 162 11.23 9.72 19.96
C VAL A 162 12.73 9.89 19.67
N LEU A 163 13.10 10.28 18.45
CA LEU A 163 14.48 10.51 18.08
C LEU A 163 15.07 11.77 18.70
N PHE A 164 14.27 12.77 19.05
CA PHE A 164 14.77 14.01 19.66
C PHE A 164 15.61 13.79 20.93
N PRO A 165 15.13 13.08 21.99
CA PRO A 165 15.94 12.84 23.18
C PRO A 165 17.17 11.95 22.95
N ILE A 166 17.10 11.05 21.97
CA ILE A 166 18.25 10.24 21.55
C ILE A 166 19.28 11.16 20.87
N GLY A 167 18.80 12.05 19.99
CA GLY A 167 19.59 13.02 19.22
C GLY A 167 20.34 14.02 20.09
N MET A 168 19.79 14.41 21.25
CA MET A 168 20.45 15.29 22.21
C MET A 168 21.79 14.75 22.73
N ASN A 169 22.01 13.43 22.69
CA ASN A 169 23.25 12.81 23.15
C ASN A 169 24.27 12.56 22.03
N PHE A 170 23.93 12.85 20.78
CA PHE A 170 24.84 12.62 19.67
C PHE A 170 25.78 13.82 19.45
N PRO A 171 27.04 13.56 19.03
CA PRO A 171 27.94 14.62 18.56
C PRO A 171 27.32 15.46 17.46
N SER A 172 27.57 16.77 17.50
CA SER A 172 27.05 17.75 16.54
C SER A 172 27.41 17.39 15.09
N ALA A 173 28.57 16.77 14.84
CA ALA A 173 28.99 16.26 13.52
C ALA A 173 27.94 15.36 12.86
N ILE A 174 27.37 14.42 13.63
CA ILE A 174 26.38 13.44 13.14
C ILE A 174 25.07 14.16 12.83
N LEU A 175 24.66 15.09 13.70
CA LEU A 175 23.42 15.85 13.55
C LEU A 175 23.46 16.79 12.33
N VAL A 176 24.60 17.43 12.07
CA VAL A 176 24.84 18.25 10.89
C VAL A 176 24.77 17.39 9.62
N TYR A 177 25.42 16.24 9.61
CA TYR A 177 25.33 15.29 8.50
C TYR A 177 23.88 14.86 8.21
N TRP A 178 23.12 14.54 9.24
CA TRP A 178 21.74 14.10 9.06
C TRP A 178 20.84 15.24 8.54
N THR A 179 20.99 16.43 9.12
CA THR A 179 20.21 17.62 8.74
C THR A 179 20.49 18.03 7.30
N THR A 180 21.77 18.05 6.89
CA THR A 180 22.17 18.37 5.52
C THR A 180 21.71 17.29 4.53
N THR A 181 21.76 16.01 4.90
CA THR A 181 21.24 14.91 4.07
C THR A 181 19.73 15.06 3.83
N ASN A 182 18.96 15.39 4.86
CA ASN A 182 17.51 15.63 4.74
C ASN A 182 17.24 16.86 3.86
N LEU A 183 18.01 17.94 4.02
CA LEU A 183 17.88 19.15 3.22
C LEU A 183 18.24 18.90 1.75
N PHE A 184 19.30 18.13 1.47
CA PHE A 184 19.65 17.75 0.11
C PHE A 184 18.54 16.91 -0.52
N SER A 185 17.99 15.94 0.21
CA SER A 185 16.84 15.14 -0.23
C SER A 185 15.62 16.01 -0.53
N PHE A 186 15.38 17.04 0.27
CA PHE A 186 14.33 18.03 0.02
C PHE A 186 14.53 18.78 -1.29
N ILE A 187 15.73 19.33 -1.47
CA ILE A 187 16.08 20.11 -2.66
C ILE A 187 15.99 19.22 -3.91
N GLN A 188 16.52 18.00 -3.84
CA GLN A 188 16.40 17.01 -4.89
C GLN A 188 14.93 16.78 -5.27
N LEU A 189 14.07 16.59 -4.27
CA LEU A 189 12.65 16.40 -4.50
C LEU A 189 11.98 17.63 -5.15
N LEU A 190 12.31 18.84 -4.68
CA LEU A 190 11.77 20.08 -5.25
C LEU A 190 12.17 20.25 -6.71
N ILE A 191 13.45 20.03 -7.04
CA ILE A 191 13.96 20.09 -8.41
C ILE A 191 13.19 19.10 -9.29
N LEU A 192 12.97 17.89 -8.80
CA LEU A 192 12.25 16.84 -9.52
C LEU A 192 10.74 17.10 -9.62
N ARG A 193 10.18 18.01 -8.83
CA ARG A 193 8.78 18.42 -8.95
C ARG A 193 8.56 19.40 -10.11
N ILE A 194 9.61 20.07 -10.60
CA ILE A 194 9.52 21.05 -11.67
C ILE A 194 9.15 20.34 -12.99
N PRO A 195 8.05 20.72 -13.68
CA PRO A 195 7.61 20.07 -14.92
C PRO A 195 8.65 20.09 -16.04
N ARG A 196 9.45 21.16 -16.13
CA ARG A 196 10.54 21.28 -17.10
C ARG A 196 11.64 20.22 -16.89
N VAL A 197 11.99 19.96 -15.64
CA VAL A 197 12.99 18.93 -15.27
C VAL A 197 12.41 17.54 -15.54
N ARG A 198 11.13 17.32 -15.23
CA ARG A 198 10.43 16.05 -15.53
C ARG A 198 10.39 15.74 -17.02
N LYS A 199 10.06 16.74 -17.85
CA LYS A 199 10.03 16.61 -19.30
C LYS A 199 11.42 16.33 -19.87
N TYR A 200 12.45 16.99 -19.34
CA TYR A 200 13.83 16.72 -19.72
C TYR A 200 14.28 15.29 -19.37
N LEU A 201 13.87 14.79 -18.20
CA LEU A 201 14.18 13.44 -17.73
C LEU A 201 13.22 12.36 -18.29
N ASN A 202 12.28 12.74 -19.15
CA ASN A 202 11.25 11.86 -19.73
C ASN A 202 10.51 11.01 -18.67
N ILE A 203 10.12 11.67 -17.58
CA ILE A 203 9.41 11.09 -16.45
C ILE A 203 7.91 11.07 -16.76
N GLU A 204 7.24 9.92 -16.57
CA GLU A 204 5.79 9.80 -16.76
C GLU A 204 5.01 10.70 -15.80
N GLU A 205 4.01 11.42 -16.31
CA GLU A 205 3.14 12.26 -15.50
C GLU A 205 2.27 11.42 -14.55
N ARG A 206 2.08 11.94 -13.34
CA ARG A 206 1.22 11.35 -12.31
C ARG A 206 -0.21 11.28 -12.86
N MET A 207 -0.77 10.08 -12.96
CA MET A 207 -2.22 9.93 -13.09
C MET A 207 -2.85 10.37 -11.77
N GLU A 208 -3.33 11.61 -11.71
CA GLU A 208 -4.16 12.06 -10.60
C GLU A 208 -5.50 11.34 -10.68
N LEU A 209 -5.79 10.53 -9.67
CA LEU A 209 -7.15 10.08 -9.42
C LEU A 209 -7.92 11.30 -8.97
N GLU A 210 -8.94 11.70 -9.72
CA GLU A 210 -9.95 12.63 -9.19
C GLU A 210 -10.54 12.00 -7.93
N GLU A 211 -10.28 12.63 -6.77
CA GLU A 211 -10.91 12.24 -5.52
C GLU A 211 -12.43 12.47 -5.65
N PRO A 212 -13.28 11.43 -5.53
CA PRO A 212 -14.72 11.64 -5.50
C PRO A 212 -15.08 12.56 -4.33
N ASP A 213 -15.95 13.54 -4.56
CA ASP A 213 -16.23 14.64 -3.62
C ASP A 213 -16.69 14.17 -2.23
N GLU A 214 -17.20 12.94 -2.13
CA GLU A 214 -17.55 12.29 -0.87
C GLU A 214 -16.35 12.09 0.08
N LEU A 215 -15.16 11.78 -0.44
CA LEU A 215 -13.95 11.58 0.38
C LEU A 215 -13.46 12.90 1.00
N LYS A 216 -13.58 14.02 0.28
CA LYS A 216 -13.24 15.37 0.78
C LYS A 216 -14.16 15.76 1.94
N ALA A 217 -15.43 15.36 1.90
CA ALA A 217 -16.39 15.57 2.98
C ALA A 217 -16.11 14.69 4.21
N VAL A 218 -15.60 13.47 4.02
CA VAL A 218 -15.20 12.57 5.12
C VAL A 218 -13.94 13.07 5.83
N LYS A 219 -12.96 13.64 5.12
CA LYS A 219 -11.74 14.23 5.70
C LYS A 219 -12.02 15.38 6.68
N LYS A 220 -13.20 16.00 6.57
CA LYS A 220 -13.70 17.06 7.46
C LYS A 220 -14.39 16.51 8.73
N LYS A 221 -14.76 15.23 8.76
CA LYS A 221 -15.36 14.56 9.93
C LYS A 221 -14.24 13.99 10.81
N GLY A 222 -14.18 14.47 12.05
CA GLY A 222 -13.01 14.39 12.93
C GLY A 222 -12.42 12.99 13.19
N ILE A 223 -11.14 13.01 13.56
CA ILE A 223 -10.20 11.90 13.78
C ILE A 223 -10.80 10.71 14.58
N ILE A 224 -11.62 10.98 15.60
CA ILE A 224 -12.25 9.95 16.45
C ILE A 224 -13.26 9.11 15.68
N ARG A 225 -13.99 9.73 14.75
CA ARG A 225 -15.00 9.06 13.92
C ARG A 225 -14.32 8.17 12.87
N GLY A 226 -13.22 8.65 12.27
CA GLY A 226 -12.42 7.85 11.34
C GLY A 226 -11.85 6.58 11.97
N ILE A 227 -11.40 6.63 13.23
CA ILE A 227 -10.90 5.45 13.97
C ILE A 227 -12.03 4.45 14.24
N ARG A 228 -13.22 4.93 14.64
CA ARG A 228 -14.39 4.07 14.90
C ARG A 228 -14.91 3.39 13.63
N GLU A 229 -15.01 4.14 12.54
CA GLU A 229 -15.44 3.65 11.23
C GLU A 229 -14.42 2.63 10.67
N ALA A 230 -13.12 2.89 10.84
CA ALA A 230 -12.07 1.93 10.48
C ALA A 230 -12.19 0.58 11.22
N TRP A 231 -12.45 0.63 12.53
CA TRP A 231 -12.65 -0.56 13.36
C TRP A 231 -13.91 -1.35 12.97
N GLN A 232 -15.01 -0.65 12.69
CA GLN A 232 -16.25 -1.28 12.26
C GLN A 232 -16.10 -1.92 10.87
N ASN A 233 -15.48 -1.23 9.93
CA ASN A 233 -15.23 -1.75 8.58
C ASN A 233 -14.30 -2.97 8.60
N GLN A 234 -13.29 -2.98 9.48
CA GLN A 234 -12.42 -4.15 9.64
C GLN A 234 -13.17 -5.34 10.25
N LYS A 235 -14.08 -5.11 11.20
CA LYS A 235 -14.91 -6.17 11.79
C LYS A 235 -15.85 -6.78 10.76
N ILE A 236 -16.48 -5.93 9.93
CA ILE A 236 -17.35 -6.38 8.83
C ILE A 236 -16.54 -7.17 7.78
N ALA A 237 -15.35 -6.69 7.41
CA ALA A 237 -14.49 -7.39 6.46
C ALA A 237 -14.01 -8.75 6.97
N ALA A 238 -13.65 -8.84 8.26
CA ALA A 238 -13.31 -10.11 8.91
C ALA A 238 -14.50 -11.07 8.91
N GLU A 239 -15.70 -10.58 9.23
CA GLU A 239 -16.92 -11.38 9.22
C GLU A 239 -17.29 -11.88 7.80
N ILE A 240 -17.11 -11.05 6.77
CA ILE A 240 -17.31 -11.47 5.37
C ILE A 240 -16.31 -12.56 4.98
N SER A 241 -15.05 -12.43 5.39
CA SER A 241 -14.01 -13.45 5.15
C SER A 241 -14.33 -14.77 5.85
N ASP A 242 -14.80 -14.72 7.09
CA ASP A 242 -15.19 -15.90 7.86
C ASP A 242 -16.40 -16.61 7.23
N ARG A 243 -17.37 -15.84 6.71
CA ARG A 243 -18.51 -16.38 5.95
C ARG A 243 -18.06 -17.08 4.66
N HIS A 244 -17.17 -16.45 3.89
CA HIS A 244 -16.60 -17.08 2.69
C HIS A 244 -15.85 -18.37 3.01
N ASN A 245 -15.05 -18.38 4.06
CA ASN A 245 -14.31 -19.57 4.48
C ASN A 245 -15.28 -20.70 4.92
N ALA A 246 -16.35 -20.34 5.64
CA ALA A 246 -17.40 -21.28 6.01
C ALA A 246 -18.16 -21.83 4.78
N ASP A 247 -18.45 -20.99 3.79
CA ASP A 247 -19.11 -21.40 2.54
C ASP A 247 -18.19 -22.28 1.69
N GLU A 248 -16.89 -22.00 1.63
CA GLU A 248 -15.90 -22.83 0.95
C GLU A 248 -15.78 -24.21 1.63
N ILE A 249 -15.76 -24.26 2.96
CA ILE A 249 -15.79 -25.51 3.71
C ILE A 249 -17.09 -26.28 3.44
N ARG A 250 -18.25 -25.60 3.44
CA ARG A 250 -19.55 -26.22 3.12
C ARG A 250 -19.57 -26.78 1.70
N PHE A 251 -19.08 -26.01 0.72
CA PHE A 251 -19.01 -26.42 -0.68
C PHE A 251 -18.09 -27.64 -0.85
N ARG A 252 -16.91 -27.60 -0.24
CA ARG A 252 -15.94 -28.71 -0.26
C ARG A 252 -16.50 -29.97 0.40
N ASN A 253 -17.22 -29.81 1.51
CA ASN A 253 -17.85 -30.94 2.21
C ASN A 253 -19.04 -31.49 1.42
N ALA A 254 -19.82 -30.65 0.76
CA ALA A 254 -20.92 -31.08 -0.13
C ALA A 254 -20.41 -31.91 -1.32
N GLY A 255 -19.23 -31.59 -1.86
CA GLY A 255 -18.60 -32.37 -2.92
C GLY A 255 -17.93 -33.69 -2.47
N LYS A 256 -17.65 -33.85 -1.17
CA LYS A 256 -17.03 -35.05 -0.59
C LYS A 256 -18.02 -35.95 0.17
N GLY A 257 -19.21 -35.45 0.46
CA GLY A 257 -20.25 -36.19 1.16
C GLY A 257 -21.00 -37.17 0.24
N PRO A 258 -21.67 -38.18 0.82
CA PRO A 258 -22.56 -39.04 0.05
C PRO A 258 -23.72 -38.23 -0.53
N VAL A 259 -24.06 -38.48 -1.80
CA VAL A 259 -25.13 -37.75 -2.50
C VAL A 259 -26.43 -37.88 -1.72
N PRO A 260 -27.07 -36.77 -1.32
CA PRO A 260 -28.34 -36.83 -0.61
C PRO A 260 -29.40 -37.46 -1.51
N LYS A 261 -30.22 -38.36 -0.96
CA LYS A 261 -31.32 -38.98 -1.71
C LYS A 261 -32.35 -37.90 -2.06
N THR A 262 -32.39 -37.52 -3.33
CA THR A 262 -33.40 -36.61 -3.87
C THR A 262 -34.55 -37.42 -4.47
N PHE A 263 -35.77 -36.91 -4.35
CA PHE A 263 -36.95 -37.51 -4.97
C PHE A 263 -37.29 -36.72 -6.24
N SER A 264 -37.64 -37.41 -7.33
CA SER A 264 -38.04 -36.79 -8.60
C SER A 264 -39.37 -36.02 -8.50
N PHE A 265 -40.17 -36.37 -7.50
CA PHE A 265 -41.43 -35.71 -7.17
C PHE A 265 -41.33 -35.07 -5.77
N ASP A 266 -42.07 -33.98 -5.57
CA ASP A 266 -42.16 -33.30 -4.27
C ASP A 266 -42.86 -34.23 -3.25
N PRO A 267 -42.13 -34.81 -2.27
CA PRO A 267 -42.70 -35.77 -1.33
C PRO A 267 -43.67 -35.12 -0.34
N THR A 268 -43.74 -33.78 -0.29
CA THR A 268 -44.68 -33.06 0.58
C THR A 268 -46.07 -32.90 -0.04
N LYS A 269 -46.25 -33.20 -1.33
CA LYS A 269 -47.55 -33.14 -2.02
C LYS A 269 -48.12 -34.55 -2.20
N GLN A 270 -49.09 -34.93 -1.37
CA GLN A 270 -49.82 -36.19 -1.55
C GLN A 270 -50.60 -36.18 -2.87
N ARG A 271 -50.38 -37.21 -3.71
CA ARG A 271 -51.20 -37.48 -4.90
C ARG A 271 -52.59 -37.91 -4.43
N LYS A 272 -53.63 -37.10 -4.69
CA LYS A 272 -55.02 -37.55 -4.56
C LYS A 272 -55.31 -38.54 -5.68
N GLU A 273 -55.37 -39.83 -5.37
CA GLU A 273 -55.93 -40.81 -6.31
C GLU A 273 -57.47 -40.65 -6.38
N PRO A 274 -58.09 -40.81 -7.56
CA PRO A 274 -59.54 -40.81 -7.68
C PRO A 274 -60.09 -42.11 -7.10
N VAL A 275 -60.94 -41.98 -6.07
CA VAL A 275 -61.68 -43.10 -5.47
C VAL A 275 -62.71 -43.62 -6.47
N THR A 276 -62.42 -44.74 -7.16
CA THR A 276 -63.43 -45.46 -7.94
C THR A 276 -64.40 -46.13 -6.97
N ARG A 277 -65.55 -45.49 -6.76
CA ARG A 277 -66.65 -45.96 -5.91
C ARG A 277 -67.40 -47.07 -6.66
N SER A 278 -67.18 -48.34 -6.34
CA SER A 278 -68.02 -49.44 -6.81
C SER A 278 -69.39 -49.37 -6.12
N LEU A 279 -70.40 -48.87 -6.85
CA LEU A 279 -71.79 -48.92 -6.41
C LEU A 279 -72.42 -50.24 -6.85
N VAL A 280 -72.93 -50.96 -5.87
CA VAL A 280 -73.73 -52.19 -5.98
C VAL A 280 -75.11 -51.86 -6.58
N GLU A 281 -75.58 -52.66 -7.54
CA GLU A 281 -77.01 -52.77 -7.87
C GLU A 281 -77.44 -54.25 -7.94
N PRO A 282 -78.55 -54.65 -7.28
CA PRO A 282 -79.08 -56.02 -7.33
C PRO A 282 -80.32 -56.12 -8.24
N LYS A 283 -80.40 -57.10 -9.15
CA LYS A 283 -81.65 -57.48 -9.83
C LYS A 283 -81.79 -58.99 -10.06
N GLN A 284 -82.63 -59.59 -9.22
CA GLN A 284 -83.75 -60.50 -9.50
C GLN A 284 -83.61 -61.62 -10.57
N ARG A 285 -83.75 -62.87 -10.07
CA ARG A 285 -84.44 -64.07 -10.64
C ARG A 285 -84.89 -64.02 -12.12
N ALA A 286 -84.54 -65.06 -12.89
CA ALA A 286 -85.41 -66.21 -13.21
C ALA A 286 -84.89 -67.08 -14.39
N LYS A 287 -84.77 -68.40 -14.12
CA LYS A 287 -85.32 -69.58 -14.84
C LYS A 287 -85.02 -69.86 -16.34
N ALA A 288 -84.85 -71.17 -16.59
CA ALA A 288 -85.03 -71.96 -17.83
C ALA A 288 -83.86 -71.96 -18.83
N ALA A 289 -83.14 -73.08 -19.01
CA ALA A 289 -83.47 -74.30 -19.77
C ALA A 289 -83.17 -74.16 -21.27
N GLY A 290 -82.35 -75.09 -21.80
CA GLY A 290 -81.96 -75.19 -23.21
C GLY A 290 -80.52 -75.61 -23.36
#